data_AF-A0A8D0G147-F1
#
_entry.id   AF-A0A8D0G147-F1
#
_cell.length_a   1.000
_cell.length_b   1.000
_cell.length_c   1.000
_cell.angle_alpha   90.00
_cell.angle_beta   90.00
_cell.angle_gamma   90.00
#
_symmetry.space_group_name_H-M   'P 1'
#
loop_
_entity.id
_entity.type
_entity.pdbx_description
1 polymer ?
#
loop_
_entity_poly.entity_id
_entity_poly.type
_entity_poly.pdbx_seq_one_letter_code
_entity_poly.pdbx_strand_id
1 'polypeptide(L)'
;MQSRCSILSPELALPTGSKALTTRSHAALHILGCLDTLAAMQDLKMGVANTEEETQAVMKVYSKEDYSVVNRFESHGGGWGYSAHSVEAIRFCADTDILLGGLGLFGGRGEYTAKIKLFELGPDGGDHETDGDLLAETDVLAYDCAAREKYAMMFDEPVILQAGWWYVAWARVSGPSSDCGSHGQASITTDDSVVFQFKSSKKSNNGTDVNAGQIPQLLYRYYSLL
;
A
#
# COMPACT_ATOMS: atom_id res chain seq x y z
N MET A 1 10.65 -24.54 40.95
CA MET A 1 10.25 -24.01 39.63
C MET A 1 8.76 -23.67 39.72
N GLN A 2 8.40 -22.39 39.89
CA GLN A 2 7.00 -21.98 39.85
C GLN A 2 6.55 -22.05 38.39
N SER A 3 5.58 -22.93 38.11
CA SER A 3 4.90 -22.96 36.81
C SER A 3 4.16 -21.63 36.67
N ARG A 4 4.64 -20.74 35.82
CA ARG A 4 3.92 -19.49 35.52
C ARG A 4 2.67 -19.86 34.73
N CYS A 5 1.51 -19.41 35.20
CA CYS A 5 0.26 -19.51 34.47
C CYS A 5 0.43 -18.68 33.19
N SER A 6 0.28 -19.29 32.01
CA SER A 6 0.38 -18.58 30.74
C SER A 6 -1.00 -18.54 30.12
N ILE A 7 -1.45 -17.37 29.66
CA ILE A 7 -2.70 -17.24 28.92
C ILE A 7 -2.72 -18.09 27.64
N LEU A 8 -1.54 -18.43 27.13
CA LEU A 8 -1.35 -19.30 25.97
C LEU A 8 -1.38 -20.79 26.33
N SER A 9 -1.55 -21.14 27.62
CA SER A 9 -1.71 -22.53 28.00
C SER A 9 -3.07 -23.05 27.49
N PRO A 10 -3.16 -24.32 27.07
CA PRO A 10 -4.38 -24.89 26.51
C PRO A 10 -5.59 -24.80 27.45
N GLU A 11 -5.35 -24.76 28.76
CA GLU A 11 -6.38 -24.67 29.80
C GLU A 11 -6.99 -23.28 29.92
N LEU A 12 -6.28 -22.24 29.46
CA LEU A 12 -6.70 -20.84 29.55
C LEU A 12 -7.10 -20.28 28.19
N ALA A 13 -6.48 -20.73 27.10
CA ALA A 13 -6.75 -20.24 25.75
C ALA A 13 -8.23 -20.39 25.35
N LEU A 14 -8.77 -19.36 24.69
CA LEU A 14 -10.12 -19.42 24.13
C LEU A 14 -10.10 -20.20 22.80
N PRO A 15 -11.04 -21.13 22.58
CA PRO A 15 -11.08 -21.89 21.34
C PRO A 15 -11.61 -21.05 20.17
N THR A 16 -11.01 -21.19 18.99
CA THR A 16 -11.28 -20.36 17.80
C THR A 16 -12.20 -21.03 16.76
N GLY A 17 -12.64 -22.26 17.00
CA GLY A 17 -13.49 -23.01 16.06
C GLY A 17 -14.98 -22.65 16.16
N SER A 18 -15.69 -22.62 15.03
CA SER A 18 -17.11 -22.24 14.92
C SER A 18 -18.11 -23.10 15.72
N LYS A 19 -17.67 -24.26 16.24
CA LYS A 19 -18.47 -25.18 17.09
C LYS A 19 -17.95 -25.29 18.51
N ALA A 20 -16.93 -24.51 18.88
CA ALA A 20 -16.35 -24.58 20.21
C ALA A 20 -17.25 -23.87 21.23
N LEU A 21 -17.44 -24.50 22.39
CA LEU A 21 -18.20 -23.94 23.50
C LEU A 21 -17.25 -23.45 24.58
N THR A 22 -17.42 -22.19 24.99
CA THR A 22 -16.66 -21.62 26.11
C THR A 22 -17.56 -21.56 27.34
N THR A 23 -17.12 -22.17 28.43
CA THR A 23 -17.86 -22.10 29.70
C THR A 23 -17.60 -20.76 30.40
N ARG A 24 -18.51 -20.35 31.30
CA ARG A 24 -18.32 -19.12 32.09
C ARG A 24 -17.03 -19.15 32.92
N SER A 25 -16.68 -20.31 33.48
CA SER A 25 -15.45 -20.48 34.25
C SER A 25 -14.21 -20.37 33.37
N HIS A 26 -14.24 -20.88 32.14
CA HIS A 26 -13.14 -20.76 31.17
C HIS A 26 -12.90 -19.30 30.78
N ALA A 27 -13.97 -18.56 30.45
CA ALA A 27 -13.88 -17.14 30.15
C ALA A 27 -13.34 -16.33 31.35
N ALA A 28 -13.81 -16.64 32.57
CA ALA A 28 -13.33 -15.98 33.79
C ALA A 28 -11.84 -16.26 34.05
N LEU A 29 -11.38 -17.50 33.82
CA LEU A 29 -9.98 -17.87 33.96
C LEU A 29 -9.10 -17.22 32.89
N HIS A 30 -9.56 -17.11 31.64
CA HIS A 30 -8.83 -16.38 30.60
C HIS A 30 -8.65 -14.90 30.96
N ILE A 31 -9.71 -14.23 31.45
CA ILE A 31 -9.63 -12.84 31.93
C ILE A 31 -8.66 -12.73 33.12
N LEU A 32 -8.71 -13.66 34.07
CA LEU A 32 -7.76 -13.68 35.19
C LEU A 32 -6.32 -13.85 34.70
N GLY A 33 -6.10 -14.70 33.70
CA GLY A 33 -4.80 -14.90 33.05
C GLY A 33 -4.30 -13.64 32.33
N CYS A 34 -5.17 -12.88 31.66
CA CYS A 34 -4.84 -11.56 31.11
C CYS A 34 -4.33 -10.63 32.22
N LEU A 35 -5.07 -10.53 33.32
CA LEU A 35 -4.75 -9.63 34.43
C LEU A 35 -3.43 -10.01 35.11
N ASP A 36 -3.19 -11.29 35.34
CA ASP A 36 -1.92 -11.80 35.91
C ASP A 36 -0.74 -11.49 34.97
N THR A 37 -0.93 -11.68 33.66
CA THR A 37 0.09 -11.34 32.65
C THR A 37 0.40 -9.85 32.66
N LEU A 38 -0.62 -8.98 32.69
CA LEU A 38 -0.44 -7.52 32.77
C LEU A 38 0.26 -7.09 34.06
N ALA A 39 -0.10 -7.69 35.21
CA ALA A 39 0.56 -7.43 36.49
C ALA A 39 2.03 -7.85 36.46
N ALA A 40 2.34 -9.03 35.91
CA ALA A 40 3.71 -9.51 35.75
C ALA A 40 4.53 -8.62 34.80
N MET A 41 3.93 -8.08 33.75
CA MET A 41 4.58 -7.12 32.83
C MET A 41 4.93 -5.81 33.54
N GLN A 42 4.05 -5.32 34.40
CA GLN A 42 4.31 -4.13 35.23
C GLN A 42 5.50 -4.34 36.18
N ASP A 43 5.56 -5.50 36.86
CA ASP A 43 6.69 -5.86 37.75
C ASP A 43 8.02 -5.98 36.99
N LEU A 44 7.97 -6.47 35.75
CA LEU A 44 9.13 -6.57 34.85
C LEU A 44 9.53 -5.22 34.22
N LYS A 45 8.83 -4.12 34.54
CA LYS A 45 8.99 -2.80 33.91
C LYS A 45 8.86 -2.86 32.38
N MET A 46 8.13 -3.84 31.86
CA MET A 46 7.74 -3.88 30.46
C MET A 46 6.60 -2.90 30.30
N GLY A 47 6.94 -1.68 29.89
CA GLY A 47 5.93 -0.71 29.48
C GLY A 47 5.19 -1.21 28.25
N VAL A 48 3.90 -0.94 28.17
CA VAL A 48 3.27 -0.76 26.86
C VAL A 48 4.03 0.41 26.24
N ALA A 49 4.67 0.22 25.08
CA ALA A 49 5.24 1.34 24.35
C ALA A 49 4.14 2.41 24.26
N ASN A 50 4.42 3.61 24.78
CA ASN A 50 3.41 4.66 24.80
C ASN A 50 2.86 4.79 23.37
N THR A 51 1.54 4.79 23.23
CA THR A 51 0.84 5.12 21.98
C THR A 51 1.25 6.48 21.43
N GLU A 52 1.99 7.29 22.19
CA GLU A 52 2.68 8.50 21.76
C GLU A 52 3.74 8.25 20.68
N GLU A 53 4.39 7.08 20.62
CA GLU A 53 5.28 6.72 19.50
C GLU A 53 4.49 6.40 18.22
N GLU A 54 3.31 5.75 18.35
CA GLU A 54 2.36 5.58 17.24
C GLU A 54 1.79 6.94 16.79
N THR A 55 1.58 7.89 17.71
CA THR A 55 1.07 9.23 17.37
C THR A 55 2.15 10.16 16.82
N GLN A 56 3.43 9.98 17.20
CA GLN A 56 4.55 10.69 16.59
C GLN A 56 4.87 10.19 15.19
N ALA A 57 4.55 8.92 14.88
CA ALA A 57 4.60 8.41 13.51
C ALA A 57 3.54 9.09 12.59
N VAL A 58 2.42 9.54 13.15
CA VAL A 58 1.32 10.26 12.45
C VAL A 58 1.66 11.72 12.09
N MET A 59 2.85 12.22 12.46
CA MET A 59 3.32 13.56 12.05
C MET A 59 4.65 13.54 11.29
N LYS A 60 5.12 12.37 10.82
CA LYS A 60 6.21 12.38 9.85
C LYS A 60 5.61 12.75 8.50
N VAL A 61 5.78 13.99 8.07
CA VAL A 61 5.53 14.39 6.68
C VAL A 61 6.48 13.57 5.82
N TYR A 62 6.00 12.43 5.32
CA TYR A 62 6.81 11.55 4.49
C TYR A 62 7.11 12.27 3.18
N SER A 63 8.39 12.38 2.89
CA SER A 63 8.91 12.99 1.67
C SER A 63 9.20 11.89 0.64
N LYS A 64 9.45 12.25 -0.62
CA LYS A 64 9.82 11.28 -1.66
C LYS A 64 11.09 10.52 -1.26
N GLU A 65 12.00 11.17 -0.55
CA GLU A 65 13.28 10.63 -0.09
C GLU A 65 13.12 9.50 0.94
N ASP A 66 11.94 9.34 1.54
CA ASP A 66 11.63 8.25 2.47
C ASP A 66 11.20 6.94 1.77
N TYR A 67 11.11 6.92 0.43
CA TYR A 67 10.59 5.80 -0.35
C TYR A 67 11.57 5.26 -1.40
N SER A 68 11.60 3.93 -1.51
CA SER A 68 12.07 3.20 -2.68
C SER A 68 11.11 3.39 -3.86
N VAL A 69 11.60 3.11 -5.06
CA VAL A 69 10.84 3.31 -6.30
C VAL A 69 10.94 2.07 -7.18
N VAL A 70 9.79 1.53 -7.59
CA VAL A 70 9.73 0.58 -8.71
C VAL A 70 9.32 1.32 -9.97
N ASN A 71 10.14 1.24 -11.03
CA ASN A 71 9.86 1.84 -12.33
C ASN A 71 9.33 0.77 -13.28
N ARG A 72 8.07 0.87 -13.72
CA ARG A 72 7.45 -0.19 -14.53
C ARG A 72 7.78 -0.19 -16.02
N PHE A 73 8.50 0.81 -16.51
CA PHE A 73 8.83 1.02 -17.91
C PHE A 73 10.35 1.03 -18.15
N GLU A 74 10.81 0.31 -19.17
CA GLU A 74 12.23 0.32 -19.57
C GLU A 74 12.58 1.49 -20.50
N SER A 75 11.57 2.13 -21.10
CA SER A 75 11.81 3.19 -22.08
C SER A 75 10.74 4.29 -22.03
N HIS A 76 11.03 5.40 -22.69
CA HIS A 76 10.09 6.48 -22.91
C HIS A 76 9.29 6.23 -24.20
N GLY A 77 8.03 6.66 -24.22
CA GLY A 77 7.23 6.73 -25.43
C GLY A 77 7.33 8.09 -26.12
N GLY A 78 6.39 8.35 -27.03
CA GLY A 78 6.23 9.63 -27.73
C GLY A 78 5.65 10.70 -26.81
N GLY A 79 4.34 10.93 -26.90
CA GLY A 79 3.62 11.81 -25.97
C GLY A 79 2.29 11.20 -25.57
N TRP A 80 1.75 11.64 -24.43
CA TRP A 80 0.46 11.20 -23.89
C TRP A 80 -0.51 12.38 -23.81
N GLY A 81 -1.71 12.23 -24.36
CA GLY A 81 -2.74 13.27 -24.35
C GLY A 81 -3.84 12.97 -23.33
N TYR A 82 -4.53 14.02 -22.89
CA TYR A 82 -5.63 13.91 -21.92
C TYR A 82 -6.91 14.54 -22.46
N SER A 83 -8.03 13.91 -22.15
CA SER A 83 -9.38 14.43 -22.35
C SER A 83 -10.05 14.66 -20.99
N ALA A 84 -11.22 15.29 -20.98
CA ALA A 84 -11.91 15.66 -19.74
C ALA A 84 -12.15 14.47 -18.78
N HIS A 85 -12.33 13.26 -19.29
CA HIS A 85 -12.65 12.06 -18.49
C HIS A 85 -11.57 10.97 -18.58
N SER A 86 -10.36 11.34 -19.04
CA SER A 86 -9.24 10.43 -19.12
C SER A 86 -8.85 9.92 -17.74
N VAL A 87 -8.71 8.60 -17.65
CA VAL A 87 -8.32 7.85 -16.46
C VAL A 87 -7.23 6.90 -16.86
N GLU A 88 -6.15 6.96 -16.09
CA GLU A 88 -5.02 6.07 -16.15
C GLU A 88 -5.14 5.09 -14.98
N ALA A 89 -5.03 3.78 -15.25
CA ALA A 89 -5.03 2.81 -14.18
C ALA A 89 -4.17 1.60 -14.52
N ILE A 90 -3.53 1.03 -13.50
CA ILE A 90 -2.75 -0.19 -13.61
C ILE A 90 -2.99 -1.05 -12.38
N ARG A 91 -3.21 -2.35 -12.59
CA ARG A 91 -3.25 -3.33 -11.50
C ARG A 91 -1.83 -3.72 -11.12
N PHE A 92 -1.59 -3.87 -9.83
CA PHE A 92 -0.32 -4.38 -9.35
C PHE A 92 -0.46 -5.24 -8.10
N CYS A 93 0.53 -6.09 -7.84
CA CYS A 93 0.74 -6.74 -6.56
C CYS A 93 2.24 -6.76 -6.24
N ALA A 94 2.58 -6.86 -4.96
CA ALA A 94 3.94 -7.11 -4.49
C ALA A 94 3.98 -8.48 -3.79
N ASP A 95 5.12 -9.17 -3.83
CA ASP A 95 5.33 -10.43 -3.11
C ASP A 95 5.68 -10.24 -1.62
N THR A 96 5.77 -8.99 -1.18
CA THR A 96 6.19 -8.59 0.16
C THR A 96 5.24 -7.52 0.70
N ASP A 97 5.00 -7.51 2.02
CA ASP A 97 4.24 -6.45 2.68
C ASP A 97 4.99 -5.11 2.55
N ILE A 98 4.31 -4.09 2.04
CA ILE A 98 4.90 -2.77 1.79
C ILE A 98 4.00 -1.65 2.30
N LEU A 99 4.60 -0.51 2.59
CA LEU A 99 3.89 0.76 2.71
C LEU A 99 3.97 1.48 1.37
N LEU A 100 2.83 1.76 0.75
CA LEU A 100 2.74 2.58 -0.45
C LEU A 100 2.53 4.05 -0.05
N GLY A 101 3.51 4.90 -0.36
CA GLY A 101 3.44 6.34 -0.09
C GLY A 101 2.80 7.15 -1.20
N GLY A 102 2.87 6.68 -2.45
CA GLY A 102 2.36 7.47 -3.58
C GLY A 102 2.67 6.86 -4.94
N LEU A 103 2.32 7.64 -5.96
CA LEU A 103 2.52 7.29 -7.37
C LEU A 103 3.45 8.30 -8.03
N GLY A 104 4.41 7.82 -8.83
CA GLY A 104 5.12 8.70 -9.75
C GLY A 104 4.31 8.88 -11.03
N LEU A 105 4.18 10.12 -11.50
CA LEU A 105 3.44 10.50 -12.70
C LEU A 105 4.38 11.15 -13.72
N PHE A 106 4.17 10.89 -15.00
CA PHE A 106 4.80 11.68 -16.05
C PHE A 106 4.16 13.07 -16.15
N GLY A 107 4.98 14.03 -16.56
CA GLY A 107 4.61 15.38 -16.94
C GLY A 107 5.55 15.84 -18.05
N GLY A 108 6.45 16.77 -17.74
CA GLY A 108 7.64 17.03 -18.56
C GLY A 108 7.47 18.05 -19.70
N ARG A 109 6.25 18.52 -19.97
CA ARG A 109 5.96 19.41 -21.13
C ARG A 109 5.02 20.56 -20.80
N GLY A 110 4.88 20.91 -19.53
CA GLY A 110 4.03 22.00 -19.06
C GLY A 110 3.56 21.77 -17.63
N GLU A 111 2.46 22.43 -17.29
CA GLU A 111 1.80 22.33 -16.01
C GLU A 111 0.62 21.37 -16.09
N TYR A 112 0.43 20.58 -15.04
CA TYR A 112 -0.60 19.56 -14.96
C TYR A 112 -1.35 19.68 -13.64
N THR A 113 -2.51 19.04 -13.59
CA THR A 113 -3.16 18.68 -12.33
C THR A 113 -3.44 17.19 -12.32
N ALA A 114 -3.40 16.58 -11.14
CA ALA A 114 -3.80 15.20 -10.99
C ALA A 114 -4.48 14.92 -9.66
N LYS A 115 -5.32 13.88 -9.68
CA LYS A 115 -5.82 13.19 -8.49
C LYS A 115 -5.41 11.72 -8.60
N ILE A 116 -4.88 11.16 -7.53
CA ILE A 116 -4.55 9.74 -7.45
C ILE A 116 -5.49 9.01 -6.49
N LYS A 117 -5.69 7.72 -6.76
CA LYS A 117 -6.47 6.81 -5.91
C LYS A 117 -5.79 5.44 -5.85
N LEU A 118 -6.05 4.74 -4.76
CA LEU A 118 -5.68 3.34 -4.58
C LEU A 118 -6.94 2.52 -4.27
N PHE A 119 -7.11 1.42 -5.01
CA PHE A 119 -8.19 0.46 -4.75
C PHE A 119 -7.61 -0.91 -4.39
N GLU A 120 -8.25 -1.62 -3.47
CA GLU A 120 -7.96 -3.03 -3.16
C GLU A 120 -8.84 -3.96 -3.99
N LEU A 121 -8.25 -5.02 -4.54
CA LEU A 121 -8.95 -6.07 -5.28
C LEU A 121 -8.94 -7.42 -4.55
N GLY A 122 -8.03 -7.62 -3.59
CA GLY A 122 -7.84 -8.88 -2.90
C GLY A 122 -6.87 -9.84 -3.59
N PRO A 123 -6.70 -11.06 -3.05
CA PRO A 123 -5.72 -12.03 -3.55
C PRO A 123 -6.01 -12.52 -4.98
N ASP A 124 -7.29 -12.62 -5.36
CA ASP A 124 -7.72 -13.09 -6.68
C ASP A 124 -7.80 -11.95 -7.72
N GLY A 125 -7.50 -10.71 -7.32
CA GLY A 125 -7.67 -9.52 -8.15
C GLY A 125 -6.79 -9.48 -9.41
N GLY A 126 -5.78 -10.35 -9.48
CA GLY A 126 -4.96 -10.55 -10.67
C GLY A 126 -5.72 -11.23 -11.81
N ASP A 127 -6.61 -12.16 -11.48
CA ASP A 127 -7.36 -12.95 -12.46
C ASP A 127 -8.80 -12.42 -12.61
N HIS A 128 -9.36 -11.89 -11.53
CA HIS A 128 -10.72 -11.36 -11.48
C HIS A 128 -10.75 -9.93 -10.94
N GLU A 129 -10.67 -8.95 -11.85
CA GLU A 129 -10.75 -7.54 -11.47
C GLU A 129 -12.19 -7.13 -11.11
N THR A 130 -12.47 -7.05 -9.81
CA THR A 130 -13.69 -6.43 -9.26
C THR A 130 -13.64 -4.91 -9.40
N ASP A 131 -14.64 -4.19 -8.91
CA ASP A 131 -14.57 -2.73 -8.87
C ASP A 131 -13.61 -2.21 -7.78
N GLY A 132 -13.26 -3.06 -6.82
CA GLY A 132 -12.34 -2.78 -5.73
C GLY A 132 -12.85 -1.79 -4.69
N ASP A 133 -12.26 -1.88 -3.50
CA ASP A 133 -12.56 -1.00 -2.38
C ASP A 133 -11.57 0.16 -2.33
N LEU A 134 -12.06 1.39 -2.20
CA LEU A 134 -11.21 2.59 -2.15
C LEU A 134 -10.45 2.63 -0.82
N LEU A 135 -9.12 2.61 -0.87
CA LEU A 135 -8.26 2.69 0.31
C LEU A 135 -7.74 4.10 0.58
N ALA A 136 -7.35 4.81 -0.47
CA ALA A 136 -6.80 6.16 -0.35
C ALA A 136 -7.09 6.99 -1.61
N GLU A 137 -7.20 8.30 -1.43
CA GLU A 137 -7.26 9.27 -2.53
C GLU A 137 -6.69 10.62 -2.10
N THR A 138 -6.26 11.40 -3.08
CA THR A 138 -5.86 12.80 -2.86
C THR A 138 -6.96 13.76 -3.32
N ASP A 139 -6.80 15.03 -2.96
CA ASP A 139 -7.40 16.12 -3.72
C ASP A 139 -6.75 16.28 -5.10
N VAL A 140 -7.30 17.19 -5.91
CA VAL A 140 -6.66 17.58 -7.18
C VAL A 140 -5.49 18.50 -6.88
N LEU A 141 -4.28 18.06 -7.18
CA LEU A 141 -3.05 18.78 -6.93
C LEU A 141 -2.41 19.22 -8.24
N ALA A 142 -1.91 20.45 -8.28
CA ALA A 142 -1.09 20.93 -9.38
C ALA A 142 0.31 20.33 -9.28
N TYR A 143 0.91 20.00 -10.43
CA TYR A 143 2.28 19.52 -10.50
C TYR A 143 2.93 19.85 -11.84
N ASP A 144 4.25 19.92 -11.82
CA ASP A 144 5.10 19.87 -13.01
C ASP A 144 6.34 19.03 -12.71
N CYS A 145 7.07 18.68 -13.77
CA CYS A 145 8.38 18.09 -13.65
C CYS A 145 9.19 18.40 -14.91
N ALA A 146 10.51 18.28 -14.80
CA ALA A 146 11.40 18.41 -15.96
C ALA A 146 11.11 17.31 -17.00
N ALA A 147 11.48 17.57 -18.26
CA ALA A 147 11.34 16.60 -19.33
C ALA A 147 12.02 15.26 -18.97
N ARG A 148 11.31 14.15 -19.20
CA ARG A 148 11.69 12.76 -18.86
C ARG A 148 11.78 12.43 -17.37
N GLU A 149 11.50 13.39 -16.48
CA GLU A 149 11.38 13.16 -15.05
C GLU A 149 9.97 12.75 -14.64
N LYS A 150 9.85 12.31 -13.38
CA LYS A 150 8.60 11.84 -12.78
C LYS A 150 8.31 12.67 -11.54
N TYR A 151 7.07 13.13 -11.42
CA TYR A 151 6.59 13.82 -10.23
C TYR A 151 6.08 12.79 -9.23
N ALA A 152 6.58 12.85 -8.00
CA ALA A 152 6.12 11.98 -6.91
C ALA A 152 4.87 12.59 -6.26
N MET A 153 3.68 12.06 -6.62
CA MET A 153 2.42 12.45 -5.99
C MET A 153 2.15 11.52 -4.82
N MET A 154 2.17 12.08 -3.61
CA MET A 154 2.01 11.34 -2.36
C MET A 154 0.54 11.24 -1.95
N PHE A 155 0.16 10.15 -1.29
CA PHE A 155 -1.06 10.10 -0.49
C PHE A 155 -0.86 10.86 0.81
N ASP A 156 -1.96 11.28 1.45
CA ASP A 156 -1.91 11.97 2.74
C ASP A 156 -1.29 11.08 3.82
N GLU A 157 -1.62 9.79 3.79
CA GLU A 157 -1.06 8.75 4.66
C GLU A 157 -0.62 7.54 3.83
N PRO A 158 0.52 6.90 4.15
CA PRO A 158 0.93 5.69 3.46
C PRO A 158 -0.03 4.54 3.75
N VAL A 159 -0.24 3.69 2.75
CA VAL A 159 -1.16 2.55 2.84
C VAL A 159 -0.37 1.25 2.96
N ILE A 160 -0.67 0.44 3.98
CA ILE A 160 -0.10 -0.91 4.14
C ILE A 160 -0.74 -1.83 3.10
N LEU A 161 0.08 -2.44 2.26
CA LEU A 161 -0.32 -3.41 1.24
C LEU A 161 0.18 -4.80 1.64
N GLN A 162 -0.69 -5.78 1.48
CA GLN A 162 -0.41 -7.17 1.83
C GLN A 162 0.27 -7.90 0.68
N ALA A 163 1.25 -8.73 1.01
CA ALA A 163 1.92 -9.61 0.06
C ALA A 163 0.92 -10.49 -0.69
N GLY A 164 1.05 -10.52 -2.02
CA GLY A 164 0.19 -11.30 -2.91
C GLY A 164 -1.21 -10.72 -3.16
N TRP A 165 -1.59 -9.62 -2.49
CA TRP A 165 -2.86 -8.95 -2.76
C TRP A 165 -2.73 -8.00 -3.95
N TRP A 166 -3.80 -7.93 -4.74
CA TRP A 166 -3.86 -7.07 -5.90
C TRP A 166 -4.54 -5.75 -5.57
N TYR A 167 -4.01 -4.70 -6.18
CA TYR A 167 -4.46 -3.32 -6.03
C TYR A 167 -4.57 -2.65 -7.40
N VAL A 168 -5.30 -1.54 -7.48
CA VAL A 168 -5.31 -0.64 -8.64
C VAL A 168 -4.70 0.69 -8.25
N ALA A 169 -3.56 1.03 -8.87
CA ALA A 169 -3.06 2.39 -8.90
C ALA A 169 -3.83 3.16 -9.97
N TRP A 170 -4.41 4.29 -9.58
CA TRP A 170 -5.32 5.07 -10.44
C TRP A 170 -4.89 6.52 -10.42
N ALA A 171 -4.93 7.17 -11.59
CA ALA A 171 -4.68 8.59 -11.72
C ALA A 171 -5.62 9.22 -12.76
N ARG A 172 -6.10 10.42 -12.46
CA ARG A 172 -6.71 11.31 -13.45
C ARG A 172 -5.82 12.52 -13.60
N VAL A 173 -5.18 12.61 -14.76
CA VAL A 173 -4.27 13.70 -15.11
C VAL A 173 -4.97 14.65 -16.06
N SER A 174 -4.75 15.95 -15.90
CA SER A 174 -5.25 17.01 -16.78
C SER A 174 -4.12 17.98 -17.09
N GLY A 175 -4.02 18.40 -18.35
CA GLY A 175 -2.95 19.27 -18.83
C GLY A 175 -2.68 19.08 -20.32
N PRO A 176 -1.58 19.66 -20.85
CA PRO A 176 -1.16 19.45 -22.24
C PRO A 176 -0.68 18.01 -22.47
N SER A 177 -0.16 17.72 -23.66
CA SER A 177 0.55 16.45 -23.87
C SER A 177 1.70 16.32 -22.88
N SER A 178 1.92 15.12 -22.33
CA SER A 178 3.04 14.80 -21.42
C SER A 178 3.97 13.75 -22.02
N ASP A 179 5.06 13.46 -21.32
CA ASP A 179 5.83 12.24 -21.57
C ASP A 179 5.01 10.98 -21.20
N CYS A 180 5.42 9.83 -21.72
CA CYS A 180 4.88 8.53 -21.33
C CYS A 180 5.96 7.46 -21.27
N GLY A 181 5.60 6.31 -20.70
CA GLY A 181 6.41 5.12 -20.72
C GLY A 181 6.07 4.20 -21.88
N SER A 182 7.05 3.39 -22.28
CA SER A 182 6.90 2.28 -23.21
C SER A 182 7.75 1.10 -22.72
N HIS A 183 7.57 -0.08 -23.33
CA HIS A 183 8.29 -1.30 -22.93
C HIS A 183 8.05 -1.63 -21.45
N GLY A 184 6.79 -1.54 -21.04
CA GLY A 184 6.37 -1.86 -19.69
C GLY A 184 6.53 -3.34 -19.38
N GLN A 185 6.94 -3.64 -18.15
CA GLN A 185 7.23 -4.99 -17.70
C GLN A 185 6.06 -5.54 -16.86
N ALA A 186 5.64 -6.77 -17.15
CA ALA A 186 4.61 -7.44 -16.38
C ALA A 186 5.11 -7.92 -15.00
N SER A 187 6.41 -8.06 -14.82
CA SER A 187 7.06 -8.41 -13.56
C SER A 187 8.39 -7.69 -13.43
N ILE A 188 8.67 -7.13 -12.26
CA ILE A 188 9.92 -6.45 -11.95
C ILE A 188 10.41 -6.90 -10.59
N THR A 189 11.66 -7.37 -10.54
CA THR A 189 12.41 -7.51 -9.29
C THR A 189 13.21 -6.24 -9.07
N THR A 190 12.96 -5.58 -7.95
CA THR A 190 13.67 -4.36 -7.52
C THR A 190 15.02 -4.71 -6.89
N ASP A 191 15.90 -3.72 -6.72
CA ASP A 191 17.24 -3.92 -6.14
C ASP A 191 17.19 -4.41 -4.68
N ASP A 192 16.12 -4.07 -3.96
CA ASP A 192 15.86 -4.59 -2.60
C ASP A 192 15.18 -5.97 -2.61
N SER A 193 15.02 -6.60 -3.78
CA SER A 193 14.46 -7.94 -3.98
C SER A 193 12.94 -8.06 -3.79
N VAL A 194 12.18 -6.97 -3.77
CA VAL A 194 10.72 -7.03 -3.86
C VAL A 194 10.30 -7.30 -5.32
N VAL A 195 9.40 -8.26 -5.53
CA VAL A 195 8.85 -8.56 -6.86
C VAL A 195 7.49 -7.89 -7.00
N PHE A 196 7.39 -6.98 -7.96
CA PHE A 196 6.14 -6.35 -8.37
C PHE A 196 5.62 -7.00 -9.65
N GLN A 197 4.34 -7.35 -9.68
CA GLN A 197 3.66 -7.75 -10.90
C GLN A 197 2.67 -6.67 -11.33
N PHE A 198 2.53 -6.48 -12.65
CA PHE A 198 1.63 -5.49 -13.24
C PHE A 198 0.70 -6.14 -14.26
N LYS A 199 -0.57 -5.73 -14.24
CA LYS A 199 -1.58 -6.11 -15.24
C LYS A 199 -2.39 -4.87 -15.65
N SER A 200 -2.88 -4.85 -16.87
CA SER A 200 -3.82 -3.81 -17.32
C SER A 200 -5.08 -3.80 -16.44
N SER A 201 -5.62 -2.60 -16.18
CA SER A 201 -6.84 -2.40 -15.40
C SER A 201 -8.02 -2.00 -16.30
N LYS A 202 -9.21 -2.57 -16.04
CA LYS A 202 -10.47 -2.19 -16.67
C LYS A 202 -10.88 -0.74 -16.36
N LYS A 203 -10.32 -0.13 -15.31
CA LYS A 203 -10.57 1.28 -14.95
C LYS A 203 -9.83 2.26 -15.87
N SER A 204 -8.78 1.82 -16.57
CA SER A 204 -8.02 2.65 -17.50
C SER A 204 -8.83 2.86 -18.78
N ASN A 205 -9.07 4.12 -19.14
CA ASN A 205 -9.86 4.46 -20.34
C ASN A 205 -9.10 5.36 -21.33
N ASN A 206 -7.84 5.70 -21.02
CA ASN A 206 -7.01 6.59 -21.83
C ASN A 206 -5.75 5.89 -22.39
N GLY A 207 -5.79 4.55 -22.48
CA GLY A 207 -4.76 3.73 -23.12
C GLY A 207 -3.61 3.28 -22.22
N THR A 208 -3.56 3.70 -20.95
CA THR A 208 -2.54 3.20 -20.02
C THR A 208 -2.78 1.72 -19.78
N ASP A 209 -1.78 0.89 -20.05
CA ASP A 209 -1.82 -0.55 -19.92
C ASP A 209 -0.49 -1.08 -19.36
N VAL A 210 -0.31 -2.41 -19.33
CA VAL A 210 0.95 -3.01 -18.87
C VAL A 210 2.16 -2.60 -19.72
N ASN A 211 1.98 -2.23 -20.99
CA ASN A 211 3.06 -1.98 -21.94
C ASN A 211 3.43 -0.50 -22.06
N ALA A 212 2.47 0.41 -21.90
CA ALA A 212 2.65 1.84 -22.18
C ALA A 212 1.77 2.74 -21.31
N GLY A 213 2.10 4.04 -21.32
CA GLY A 213 1.25 5.11 -20.79
C GLY A 213 1.77 5.75 -19.51
N GLN A 214 0.85 5.99 -18.57
CA GLN A 214 1.08 6.73 -17.33
C GLN A 214 1.33 5.83 -16.12
N ILE A 215 1.53 6.46 -14.95
CA ILE A 215 1.84 5.81 -13.67
C ILE A 215 3.14 4.99 -13.80
N PRO A 216 4.28 5.63 -14.11
CA PRO A 216 5.56 4.94 -14.25
C PRO A 216 6.08 4.33 -12.94
N GLN A 217 5.69 4.85 -11.78
CA GLN A 217 6.30 4.48 -10.52
C GLN A 217 5.30 4.22 -9.41
N LEU A 218 5.63 3.24 -8.56
CA LEU A 218 5.09 3.11 -7.21
C LEU A 218 6.18 3.54 -6.23
N LEU A 219 5.82 4.40 -5.28
CA LEU A 219 6.70 4.88 -4.21
C LEU A 219 6.41 4.05 -2.98
N TYR A 220 7.34 3.17 -2.58
CA TYR A 220 7.10 2.18 -1.53
C TYR A 220 8.26 2.08 -0.54
N ARG A 221 8.01 1.48 0.61
CA ARG A 221 9.05 1.07 1.56
C ARG A 221 8.62 -0.23 2.24
N TYR A 222 9.56 -0.94 2.84
CA TYR A 222 9.22 -2.11 3.65
C TYR A 222 8.29 -1.72 4.80
N TYR A 223 7.29 -2.56 5.01
CA TYR A 223 6.56 -2.57 6.26
C TYR A 223 7.38 -3.35 7.30
N SER A 224 7.99 -2.63 8.24
CA SER A 224 8.66 -3.22 9.41
C SER A 224 7.85 -2.87 10.65
N LEU A 225 7.50 -3.89 11.46
CA LEU A 225 6.91 -3.74 12.79
C LEU A 225 7.96 -3.52 13.90
N LEU A 226 9.23 -3.31 13.52
CA LEU A 226 10.37 -3.12 14.41
C LEU A 226 10.95 -1.72 14.29
#